data_AF-C7G9T8-F1
#
_entry.id   AF-C7G9T8-F1
#
_cell.length_a   1.000
_cell.length_b   1.000
_cell.length_c   1.000
_cell.angle_alpha   90.00
_cell.angle_beta   90.00
_cell.angle_gamma   90.00
#
_symmetry.space_group_name_H-M   'P 1'
#
loop_
_entity.id
_entity.type
_entity.pdbx_description
1 polymer ?
#
loop_
_entity_poly.entity_id
_entity_poly.type
_entity_poly.pdbx_seq_one_letter_code
_entity_poly.pdbx_strand_id
1 'polypeptide(L)'
;MRPLSLLIVFKVTRSAFEIGCCRNHKQMKCTADTAQFYRMVYPDKIMEGYHCSKVQKPYWNTIYLDDFPEKELYNMIDFAYDTVLHGFSKKVQKQILEEAGK
;
A
#
# COMPACT_ATOMS: atom_id res chain seq x y z
N MET A 1 5.13 -11.01 -12.24
CA MET A 1 4.63 -11.22 -10.87
C MET A 1 5.84 -11.25 -9.94
N ARG A 2 5.97 -10.30 -9.00
CA ARG A 2 7.08 -10.28 -8.03
C ARG A 2 6.57 -10.86 -6.71
N PRO A 3 6.68 -12.17 -6.46
CA PRO A 3 6.17 -12.79 -5.23
C PRO A 3 6.86 -12.30 -3.95
N LEU A 4 8.00 -11.60 -4.07
CA LEU A 4 8.75 -11.00 -2.97
C LEU A 4 8.41 -9.53 -2.65
N SER A 5 7.63 -8.81 -3.48
CA SER A 5 7.45 -7.35 -3.32
C SER A 5 6.75 -6.96 -2.02
N LEU A 6 5.87 -7.83 -1.50
CA LEU A 6 5.09 -7.55 -0.29
C LEU A 6 5.91 -7.67 1.00
N LEU A 7 6.91 -8.56 1.05
CA LEU A 7 7.72 -8.80 2.26
C LEU A 7 8.88 -7.81 2.38
N ILE A 8 9.45 -7.35 1.25
CA ILE A 8 10.63 -6.49 1.24
C ILE A 8 10.32 -5.09 1.80
N VAL A 9 9.14 -4.51 1.52
CA VAL A 9 8.74 -3.19 2.06
C VAL A 9 8.63 -3.22 3.59
N PHE A 10 8.18 -4.34 4.15
CA PHE A 10 8.09 -4.54 5.60
C PHE A 10 9.46 -4.59 6.30
N LYS A 11 10.47 -5.15 5.60
CA LYS A 11 11.80 -5.42 6.17
C LYS A 11 12.73 -4.21 6.08
N VAL A 12 12.68 -3.46 4.99
CA VAL A 12 13.71 -2.43 4.69
C VAL A 12 13.36 -1.06 5.27
N THR A 13 12.07 -0.71 5.38
CA THR A 13 11.71 0.66 5.75
C THR A 13 10.59 0.67 6.76
N ARG A 14 10.87 1.12 7.98
CA ARG A 14 9.90 1.37 9.07
C ARG A 14 8.76 2.36 8.71
N SER A 15 8.61 2.78 7.45
CA SER A 15 7.41 3.44 6.97
C SER A 15 6.35 2.37 6.68
N ALA A 16 5.56 2.14 7.72
CA ALA A 16 4.46 1.20 7.85
C ALA A 16 3.81 0.78 6.53
N PHE A 17 3.75 -0.53 6.34
CA PHE A 17 2.57 -1.20 5.81
C PHE A 17 2.02 -1.88 7.06
N GLU A 18 0.91 -1.43 7.65
CA GLU A 18 0.39 -2.10 8.84
C GLU A 18 -0.40 -3.34 8.39
N ILE A 19 0.26 -4.49 8.34
CA ILE A 19 -0.44 -5.79 8.38
C ILE A 19 -0.78 -6.03 9.85
N GLY A 20 -1.84 -5.38 10.33
CA GLY A 20 -2.31 -5.41 11.70
C GLY A 20 -3.71 -6.02 11.87
N CYS A 21 -3.72 -7.31 12.22
CA CYS A 21 -4.66 -8.05 13.09
C CYS A 21 -6.10 -8.46 12.68
N CYS A 22 -6.77 -7.86 11.69
CA CYS A 22 -8.10 -8.36 11.28
C CYS A 22 -8.02 -9.09 9.94
N ARG A 23 -8.30 -10.40 9.93
CA ARG A 23 -8.05 -11.35 8.82
C ARG A 23 -8.55 -10.93 7.43
N ASN A 24 -9.47 -9.97 7.32
CA ASN A 24 -10.20 -9.67 6.07
C ASN A 24 -9.94 -8.28 5.47
N HIS A 25 -9.09 -7.43 6.06
CA HIS A 25 -8.78 -6.12 5.46
C HIS A 25 -7.28 -5.80 5.43
N LYS A 26 -6.88 -4.97 4.47
CA LYS A 26 -5.49 -4.50 4.28
C LYS A 26 -5.45 -3.00 4.21
N GLN A 27 -4.47 -2.38 4.85
CA GLN A 27 -4.23 -0.95 4.73
C GLN A 27 -3.09 -0.69 3.75
N MET A 28 -3.33 0.17 2.75
CA MET A 28 -2.35 0.51 1.72
C MET A 28 -2.17 2.02 1.63
N LYS A 29 -0.91 2.43 1.41
CA LYS A 29 -0.54 3.83 1.23
C LYS A 29 -0.65 4.20 -0.24
N CYS A 30 -1.23 5.36 -0.53
CA CYS A 30 -1.42 5.91 -1.88
C CYS A 30 -1.24 7.44 -1.84
N THR A 31 -1.26 8.08 -3.01
CA THR A 31 -1.42 9.53 -3.09
C THR A 31 -2.85 9.92 -2.71
N ALA A 32 -3.09 11.16 -2.28
CA ALA A 32 -4.42 11.61 -1.87
C ALA A 32 -5.44 11.48 -3.03
N ASP A 33 -5.03 11.82 -4.25
CA ASP A 33 -5.90 11.76 -5.44
C ASP A 33 -6.31 10.33 -5.78
N THR A 34 -5.34 9.40 -5.79
CA THR A 34 -5.63 7.99 -6.06
C THR A 34 -6.45 7.36 -4.94
N ALA A 35 -6.19 7.71 -3.69
CA ALA A 35 -7.00 7.26 -2.57
C ALA A 35 -8.45 7.70 -2.70
N GLN A 36 -8.70 8.97 -3.04
CA GLN A 36 -10.05 9.45 -3.30
C GLN A 36 -10.69 8.74 -4.49
N PHE A 37 -9.96 8.54 -5.58
CA PHE A 37 -10.45 7.80 -6.75
C PHE A 37 -10.92 6.39 -6.37
N TYR A 38 -10.08 5.61 -5.70
CA TYR A 38 -10.42 4.24 -5.31
C TYR A 38 -11.62 4.17 -4.35
N ARG A 39 -11.77 5.13 -3.44
CA ARG A 39 -12.95 5.24 -2.57
C ARG A 39 -14.22 5.57 -3.35
N MET A 40 -14.13 6.35 -4.43
CA MET A 40 -15.27 6.64 -5.30
C MET A 40 -15.67 5.44 -6.17
N VAL A 41 -14.68 4.68 -6.67
CA VAL A 41 -14.95 3.49 -7.50
C VAL A 41 -15.45 2.31 -6.67
N TYR A 42 -14.93 2.15 -5.44
CA TYR A 42 -15.26 1.03 -4.55
C TYR A 42 -15.69 1.51 -3.15
N PRO A 43 -16.81 2.23 -3.01
CA PRO A 43 -17.22 2.85 -1.75
C PRO A 43 -17.49 1.84 -0.62
N ASP A 44 -17.97 0.64 -0.96
CA ASP A 44 -18.29 -0.40 0.04
C ASP A 44 -17.08 -1.27 0.41
N LYS A 45 -16.04 -1.27 -0.43
CA LYS A 45 -14.85 -2.12 -0.26
C LYS A 45 -13.61 -1.33 0.18
N ILE A 46 -13.58 -0.02 -0.06
CA ILE A 46 -12.42 0.83 0.24
C ILE A 46 -12.84 2.01 1.10
N MET A 47 -12.30 2.06 2.30
CA MET A 47 -12.53 3.11 3.29
C MET A 47 -11.25 3.87 3.58
N GLU A 48 -11.36 5.01 4.25
CA GLU A 48 -10.19 5.70 4.80
C GLU A 48 -9.43 4.86 5.85
N GLY A 49 -8.16 5.16 6.08
CA GLY A 49 -7.31 4.45 7.05
C GLY A 49 -7.90 4.48 8.46
N TYR A 50 -8.31 3.30 8.98
CA TYR A 50 -9.02 3.16 10.25
C TYR A 50 -8.16 3.56 11.47
N HIS A 51 -6.85 3.27 11.43
CA HIS A 51 -5.91 3.56 12.52
C HIS A 51 -5.03 4.79 12.28
N CYS A 52 -5.27 5.56 11.21
CA CYS A 52 -4.43 6.70 10.85
C CYS A 52 -4.85 8.00 11.56
N SER A 53 -3.87 8.85 11.89
CA SER A 53 -4.15 10.21 12.35
C SER A 53 -4.82 11.05 11.24
N LYS A 54 -5.53 12.12 11.60
CA LYS A 54 -6.29 12.95 10.63
C LYS A 54 -5.47 13.42 9.43
N VAL A 55 -4.20 13.74 9.64
CA VAL A 55 -3.27 14.19 8.58
C VAL A 55 -2.89 13.04 7.63
N GLN A 56 -2.85 11.80 8.13
CA GLN A 56 -2.46 10.64 7.36
C GLN A 56 -3.65 9.97 6.66
N LYS A 57 -4.86 10.01 7.22
CA LYS A 57 -6.08 9.40 6.65
C LYS A 57 -6.30 9.61 5.13
N PRO A 58 -6.00 10.78 4.52
CA PRO A 58 -6.15 10.96 3.07
C PRO A 58 -5.23 10.07 2.23
N TYR A 59 -4.09 9.65 2.77
CA TYR A 59 -3.05 8.88 2.07
C TYR A 59 -3.14 7.38 2.31
N TRP A 60 -4.08 6.94 3.14
CA TRP A 60 -4.20 5.56 3.57
C TRP A 60 -5.60 5.01 3.27
N ASN A 61 -5.64 3.86 2.62
CA ASN A 61 -6.88 3.17 2.27
C ASN A 61 -6.97 1.84 3.01
N THR A 62 -8.09 1.59 3.66
CA THR A 62 -8.46 0.29 4.21
C THR A 62 -9.30 -0.45 3.17
N ILE A 63 -8.79 -1.56 2.67
CA ILE A 63 -9.42 -2.38 1.62
C ILE A 63 -9.93 -3.65 2.27
N TYR A 64 -11.23 -3.91 2.14
CA TYR A 64 -11.86 -5.18 2.49
C TYR A 64 -11.59 -6.18 1.35
N LEU A 65 -10.97 -7.30 1.70
CA LEU A 65 -10.55 -8.32 0.73
C LEU A 65 -11.70 -9.25 0.32
N ASP A 66 -12.79 -9.26 1.08
CA ASP A 66 -13.95 -10.09 0.80
C ASP A 66 -14.55 -9.69 -0.57
N ASP A 67 -14.48 -10.61 -1.54
CA ASP A 67 -14.93 -10.42 -2.93
C ASP A 67 -14.20 -9.29 -3.71
N PHE A 68 -12.98 -8.91 -3.34
CA PHE A 68 -12.24 -7.87 -4.08
C PHE A 68 -11.55 -8.45 -5.34
N PRO A 69 -11.65 -7.81 -6.52
CA PRO A 69 -11.01 -8.30 -7.74
C PRO A 69 -9.48 -8.38 -7.58
N GLU A 70 -8.94 -9.58 -7.72
CA GLU A 70 -7.53 -9.88 -7.46
C GLU A 70 -6.57 -9.05 -8.34
N LYS A 71 -6.93 -8.85 -9.61
CA LYS A 71 -6.15 -8.03 -10.56
C LYS A 71 -6.02 -6.59 -10.09
N GLU A 72 -7.11 -5.99 -9.60
CA GLU A 72 -7.09 -4.62 -9.09
C GLU A 72 -6.30 -4.56 -7.78
N LEU A 73 -6.40 -5.58 -6.93
CA LEU A 73 -5.61 -5.66 -5.71
C LEU A 73 -4.11 -5.62 -6.02
N TYR A 74 -3.67 -6.39 -7.02
CA TYR A 74 -2.27 -6.36 -7.45
C TYR A 74 -1.86 -5.01 -8.02
N ASN A 75 -2.69 -4.37 -8.85
CA ASN A 75 -2.41 -3.03 -9.37
C ASN A 75 -2.25 -2.01 -8.23
N MET A 76 -3.11 -2.09 -7.21
CA MET A 76 -3.02 -1.21 -6.05
C MET A 76 -1.77 -1.48 -5.22
N ILE A 77 -1.34 -2.74 -5.10
CA ILE A 77 -0.10 -3.12 -4.39
C ILE A 77 1.11 -2.55 -5.11
N ASP A 78 1.17 -2.70 -6.44
CA ASP A 78 2.27 -2.16 -7.26
C ASP A 78 2.32 -0.63 -7.15
N PHE A 79 1.16 0.05 -7.20
CA PHE A 79 1.09 1.50 -7.02
C PHE A 79 1.53 1.95 -5.62
N ALA A 80 1.13 1.23 -4.57
CA ALA A 80 1.55 1.51 -3.21
C ALA A 80 3.06 1.33 -3.04
N TYR A 81 3.63 0.28 -3.66
CA TYR A 81 5.07 0.03 -3.70
C TYR A 81 5.82 1.21 -4.34
N ASP A 82 5.38 1.65 -5.52
CA ASP A 82 6.01 2.77 -6.22
C ASP A 82 5.90 4.07 -5.42
N THR A 83 4.74 4.34 -4.82
CA THR A 83 4.53 5.53 -3.97
C THR A 83 5.50 5.54 -2.79
N VAL A 84 5.68 4.39 -2.14
CA VAL A 84 6.59 4.24 -1.00
C VAL A 84 8.04 4.36 -1.45
N LEU A 85 8.42 3.69 -2.54
CA LEU A 85 9.76 3.73 -3.11
C LEU A 85 10.19 5.16 -3.46
N HIS A 86 9.34 5.91 -4.16
CA HIS A 86 9.61 7.29 -4.54
C HIS A 86 9.64 8.25 -3.34
N GLY A 87 9.03 7.88 -2.21
CA GLY A 87 9.12 8.63 -0.96
C GLY A 87 10.50 8.57 -0.29
N PHE A 88 11.38 7.63 -0.68
CA PHE A 88 12.73 7.53 -0.15
C PHE A 88 13.76 8.30 -0.97
N SER A 89 14.93 8.54 -0.38
CA SER A 89 16.07 9.11 -1.09
C SER A 89 16.60 8.16 -2.17
N LYS A 90 17.23 8.71 -3.22
CA LYS A 90 17.82 7.92 -4.33
C LYS A 90 18.79 6.83 -3.84
N LYS A 91 19.49 7.07 -2.71
CA LYS A 91 20.41 6.10 -2.09
C LYS A 91 19.65 4.87 -1.58
N VAL A 92 18.54 5.09 -0.86
CA VAL A 92 17.72 4.01 -0.29
C VAL A 92 16.96 3.28 -1.41
N GLN A 93 16.46 4.00 -2.41
CA GLN A 93 15.82 3.38 -3.58
C GLN A 93 16.77 2.39 -4.27
N LYS A 94 18.03 2.79 -4.50
CA LYS A 94 19.03 1.92 -5.10
C LYS A 94 19.29 0.66 -4.26
N GLN A 95 19.39 0.79 -2.94
CA GLN A 95 19.55 -0.36 -2.04
C GLN A 95 18.37 -1.33 -2.12
N ILE A 96 17.13 -0.83 -2.10
CA ILE A 96 15.92 -1.65 -2.22
C ILE A 96 15.89 -2.39 -3.57
N LEU A 97 16.23 -1.70 -4.67
CA LEU A 97 16.25 -2.30 -6.00
C LEU A 97 17.36 -3.36 -6.16
N GLU A 98 18.53 -3.14 -5.57
CA GLU A 98 19.64 -4.11 -5.56
C GLU A 98 19.33 -5.36 -4.72
N GLU A 99 18.57 -5.21 -3.62
CA GLU A 99 18.10 -6.35 -2.81
C GLU A 99 16.97 -7.12 -3.49
N ALA A 100 16.04 -6.43 -4.16
CA ALA A 100 14.91 -7.07 -4.84
C ALA A 100 15.28 -7.82 -6.13
N GLY A 101 16.46 -7.55 -6.69
CA GLY A 101 17.00 -8.24 -7.86
C GLY A 101 17.85 -9.48 -7.56
N LYS A 102 18.08 -9.79 -6.28
CA LYS A 102 18.76 -11.02 -5.82
C LYS A 102 17.74 -12.12 -5.53
#